data_AF-A0A2V8QT89-F1
#
_entry.id   AF-A0A2V8QT89-F1
#
_cell.length_a   1.000
_cell.length_b   1.000
_cell.length_c   1.000
_cell.angle_alpha   90.00
_cell.angle_beta   90.00
_cell.angle_gamma   90.00
#
_symmetry.space_group_name_H-M   'P 1'
#
loop_
_entity.id
_entity.type
_entity.pdbx_description
1 polymer ?
#
loop_
_entity_poly.entity_id
_entity_poly.type
_entity_poly.pdbx_seq_one_letter_code
_entity_poly.pdbx_strand_id
1 'polypeptide(L)'
;MFLADIPEKQPALLSLIYTAGFALLALLLLVSLLFARARRRSALEAVAPADLPPEVRQRLGATSTNRGLQALRLGFILLALAVFGFHVYWAEYAAATNDRFQELSYKDLRNRRLSESTLRGWILDRTGSLDHALALYRRAPNGQIVRDYPLDTEMAQLLGSDRGDP
;
A
#
# COMPACT_ATOMS: atom_id res chain seq x y z
N MET A 1 16.32 -11.40 20.60
CA MET A 1 14.87 -11.35 20.33
C MET A 1 14.70 -10.68 18.98
N PHE A 2 14.49 -11.48 17.93
CA PHE A 2 14.37 -10.96 16.57
C PHE A 2 12.99 -10.30 16.41
N LEU A 3 12.87 -9.29 15.54
CA LEU A 3 11.59 -8.64 15.23
C LEU A 3 10.50 -9.63 14.77
N ALA A 4 10.91 -10.80 14.27
CA ALA A 4 10.03 -11.90 13.86
C ALA A 4 9.35 -12.63 15.04
N ASP A 5 9.93 -12.58 16.24
CA ASP A 5 9.42 -13.27 17.44
C ASP A 5 8.26 -12.53 18.10
N ILE A 6 8.00 -11.28 17.69
CA ILE A 6 6.88 -10.47 18.18
C ILE A 6 5.75 -10.59 17.15
N PRO A 7 4.68 -11.35 17.40
CA PRO A 7 3.61 -11.60 16.42
C PRO A 7 2.96 -10.30 15.91
N GLU A 8 3.01 -9.25 16.73
CA GLU A 8 2.48 -7.92 16.42
C GLU A 8 3.29 -7.16 15.37
N LYS A 9 4.57 -7.51 15.18
CA LYS A 9 5.48 -6.86 14.23
C LYS A 9 5.64 -7.64 12.92
N GLN A 10 5.13 -8.87 12.87
CA GLN A 10 5.14 -9.72 11.68
C GLN A 10 4.46 -9.09 10.45
N PRO A 11 3.26 -8.48 10.53
CA PRO A 11 2.62 -7.91 9.35
C PRO A 11 3.42 -6.73 8.77
N ALA A 12 3.96 -5.86 9.63
CA ALA A 12 4.80 -4.74 9.20
C ALA A 12 6.12 -5.22 8.56
N LEU A 13 6.73 -6.26 9.13
CA LEU A 13 7.94 -6.89 8.59
C LEU A 13 7.67 -7.48 7.20
N LEU A 14 6.54 -8.19 7.05
CA LEU A 14 6.14 -8.77 5.76
C LEU A 14 5.88 -7.67 4.72
N SER A 15 5.15 -6.61 5.06
CA SER A 15 4.95 -5.46 4.17
C SER A 15 6.27 -4.82 3.75
N LEU A 16 7.24 -4.69 4.67
CA LEU A 16 8.57 -4.15 4.36
C LEU A 16 9.35 -5.06 3.40
N ILE A 17 9.29 -6.38 3.61
CA ILE A 17 9.92 -7.37 2.73
C ILE A 17 9.29 -7.33 1.33
N TYR A 18 7.96 -7.28 1.23
CA TYR A 18 7.28 -7.20 -0.07
C TYR A 18 7.56 -5.89 -0.80
N THR A 19 7.51 -4.75 -0.11
CA THR A 19 7.81 -3.44 -0.72
C THR A 19 9.27 -3.32 -1.13
N ALA A 20 10.21 -3.78 -0.31
CA ALA A 20 11.63 -3.82 -0.66
C ALA A 20 11.89 -4.77 -1.84
N GLY A 21 11.25 -5.95 -1.84
CA GLY A 21 11.34 -6.91 -2.94
C GLY A 21 10.79 -6.34 -4.25
N PHE A 22 9.66 -5.63 -4.19
CA PHE A 22 9.07 -4.97 -5.35
C PHE A 22 9.94 -3.81 -5.86
N ALA A 23 10.47 -2.99 -4.97
CA ALA A 23 11.39 -1.91 -5.31
C ALA A 23 12.67 -2.44 -5.97
N LEU A 24 13.22 -3.54 -5.45
CA LEU A 24 14.38 -4.23 -6.05
C LEU A 24 14.03 -4.77 -7.45
N LEU A 25 12.86 -5.38 -7.62
CA LEU A 25 12.41 -5.87 -8.92
C LEU A 25 12.25 -4.74 -9.93
N ALA A 26 11.64 -3.61 -9.53
CA ALA A 26 11.51 -2.42 -10.35
C ALA A 26 12.89 -1.84 -10.72
N LEU A 27 13.81 -1.77 -9.75
CA LEU A 27 15.19 -1.32 -9.98
C LEU A 27 15.90 -2.23 -10.98
N LEU A 28 15.82 -3.55 -10.80
CA LEU A 28 16.42 -4.53 -11.72
C LEU A 28 15.81 -4.45 -13.11
N LEU A 29 14.50 -4.20 -13.22
CA LEU A 29 13.83 -3.99 -14.50
C LEU A 29 14.31 -2.70 -15.18
N LEU A 30 14.48 -1.63 -14.42
CA LEU A 30 14.93 -0.32 -14.90
C LEU A 30 16.39 -0.36 -15.33
N VAL A 31 17.24 -1.00 -14.52
CA VAL A 31 18.62 -1.35 -14.86
C VAL A 31 18.65 -2.18 -16.14
N SER A 32 17.89 -3.28 -16.21
CA SER A 32 17.78 -4.12 -17.41
C SER A 32 17.34 -3.33 -18.65
N LEU A 33 16.39 -2.40 -18.52
CA LEU A 33 15.95 -1.49 -19.57
C LEU A 33 17.06 -0.57 -20.06
N LEU A 34 17.80 0.07 -19.14
CA LEU A 34 18.90 0.96 -19.45
C LEU A 34 20.07 0.21 -20.09
N PHE A 35 20.44 -0.96 -19.55
CA PHE A 35 21.49 -1.80 -20.10
C PHE A 35 21.09 -2.47 -21.42
N ALA A 36 19.81 -2.82 -21.62
CA ALA A 36 19.30 -3.30 -22.90
C ALA A 36 19.33 -2.20 -23.97
N ARG A 37 19.04 -0.94 -23.59
CA ARG A 37 19.17 0.21 -24.49
C ARG A 37 20.63 0.46 -24.87
N ALA A 38 21.57 0.24 -23.95
CA ALA A 38 23.01 0.31 -24.21
C ALA A 38 23.51 -0.87 -25.09
N ARG A 39 23.05 -2.10 -24.85
CA ARG A 39 23.47 -3.29 -25.62
C ARG A 39 22.82 -3.44 -27.00
N ARG A 40 21.66 -2.80 -27.23
CA ARG A 40 21.04 -2.75 -28.58
C ARG A 40 21.91 -2.05 -29.62
N ARG A 41 22.98 -1.36 -29.22
CA ARG A 41 23.87 -0.61 -30.11
C ARG A 41 25.16 -1.31 -30.54
N SER A 42 25.54 -2.51 -30.05
CA SER A 42 27.00 -2.78 -30.10
C SER A 42 27.55 -4.20 -30.19
N ALA A 43 26.79 -5.29 -30.11
CA ALA A 43 27.46 -6.61 -30.21
C ALA A 43 27.55 -7.13 -31.65
N LEU A 44 26.44 -7.08 -32.39
CA LEU A 44 26.39 -7.57 -33.77
C LEU A 44 26.73 -6.48 -34.79
N GLU A 45 26.36 -5.21 -34.58
CA GLU A 45 26.77 -4.10 -35.47
C GLU A 45 28.28 -3.84 -35.47
N ALA A 46 29.00 -4.19 -34.39
CA ALA A 46 30.44 -3.96 -34.28
C ALA A 46 31.30 -5.08 -34.90
N VAL A 47 30.72 -6.25 -35.17
CA VAL A 47 31.43 -7.45 -35.67
C VAL A 47 30.86 -7.96 -37.00
N ALA A 48 29.63 -7.58 -37.36
CA ALA A 48 28.99 -7.95 -38.62
C ALA A 48 29.62 -7.19 -39.80
N PRO A 49 30.11 -7.88 -40.84
CA PRO A 49 30.43 -7.27 -42.12
C PRO A 49 29.20 -6.51 -42.65
N ALA A 50 29.39 -5.29 -43.16
CA ALA A 50 28.30 -4.44 -43.65
C ALA A 50 27.44 -5.12 -44.74
N ASP A 51 28.02 -6.08 -45.46
CA ASP A 51 27.45 -6.78 -46.62
C ASP A 51 26.83 -8.14 -46.30
N LEU A 52 26.32 -8.35 -45.08
CA LEU A 52 25.57 -9.57 -44.78
C LEU A 52 24.23 -9.62 -45.54
N PRO A 53 23.95 -10.71 -46.29
CA PRO A 53 22.68 -10.92 -46.98
C PRO A 53 21.48 -10.80 -46.03
N PRO A 54 20.34 -10.25 -46.49
CA PRO A 54 19.18 -9.97 -45.64
C PRO A 54 18.65 -11.22 -44.92
N GLU A 55 18.73 -12.40 -45.54
CA GLU A 55 18.30 -13.68 -44.98
C GLU A 55 19.14 -14.13 -43.76
N VAL A 56 20.45 -13.84 -43.78
CA VAL A 56 21.39 -14.20 -42.71
C VAL A 56 21.29 -13.21 -41.56
N ARG A 57 21.11 -11.91 -41.87
CA ARG A 57 20.83 -10.85 -40.89
C ARG A 57 19.56 -11.12 -40.08
N GLN A 58 18.52 -11.65 -40.75
CA GLN A 58 17.25 -12.02 -40.14
C GLN A 58 17.34 -13.26 -39.23
N ARG A 59 18.30 -14.15 -39.48
CA ARG A 59 18.56 -15.36 -38.66
C ARG A 59 19.54 -15.12 -37.51
N LEU A 60 20.52 -14.23 -37.67
CA LEU A 60 21.52 -13.92 -36.65
C LEU A 60 21.05 -12.90 -35.60
N GLY A 61 20.13 -12.00 -35.98
CA GLY A 61 19.75 -10.87 -35.15
C GLY A 61 18.31 -10.94 -34.65
N ALA A 62 18.13 -11.29 -33.39
CA ALA A 62 17.18 -10.57 -32.54
C ALA A 62 15.66 -10.66 -32.83
N THR A 63 15.14 -11.65 -33.57
CA THR A 63 13.67 -11.77 -33.82
C THR A 63 12.97 -12.83 -32.96
N SER A 64 13.57 -14.01 -32.72
CA SER A 64 12.92 -15.06 -31.90
C SER A 64 13.09 -14.81 -30.40
N THR A 65 14.31 -14.49 -29.94
CA THR A 65 14.60 -14.14 -28.54
C THR A 65 13.83 -12.89 -28.08
N ASN A 66 13.53 -11.98 -29.01
CA ASN A 66 12.94 -10.67 -28.70
C ASN A 66 11.41 -10.73 -28.56
N ARG A 67 10.73 -11.64 -29.29
CA ARG A 67 9.29 -11.88 -29.12
C ARG A 67 8.96 -12.56 -27.79
N GLY A 68 9.73 -13.57 -27.40
CA GLY A 68 9.58 -14.22 -26.09
C GLY A 68 9.86 -13.25 -24.94
N LEU A 69 10.93 -12.46 -25.05
CA LEU A 69 11.26 -11.43 -24.05
C LEU A 69 10.20 -10.31 -24.00
N GLN A 70 9.60 -9.96 -25.14
CA GLN A 70 8.51 -8.98 -25.21
C GLN A 70 7.22 -9.52 -24.59
N ALA A 71 6.86 -10.78 -24.84
CA ALA A 71 5.73 -11.44 -24.20
C ALA A 71 5.92 -11.55 -22.68
N LEU A 72 7.11 -11.94 -22.22
CA LEU A 72 7.45 -11.98 -20.80
C LEU A 72 7.41 -10.59 -20.16
N ARG A 73 7.93 -9.56 -20.83
CA ARG A 73 7.85 -8.18 -20.35
C ARG A 73 6.39 -7.73 -20.23
N LEU A 74 5.57 -8.01 -21.24
CA LEU A 74 4.15 -7.65 -21.21
C LEU A 74 3.43 -8.39 -20.08
N GLY A 75 3.68 -9.70 -19.93
CA GLY A 75 3.16 -10.50 -18.83
C GLY A 75 3.57 -9.95 -17.47
N PHE A 76 4.83 -9.52 -17.31
CA PHE A 76 5.31 -8.91 -16.08
C PHE A 76 4.61 -7.57 -15.78
N ILE A 77 4.43 -6.72 -16.78
CA ILE A 77 3.71 -5.44 -16.62
C ILE A 77 2.26 -5.71 -16.20
N LEU A 78 1.57 -6.64 -16.86
CA LEU A 78 0.19 -7.02 -16.52
C LEU A 78 0.10 -7.59 -15.11
N LEU A 79 1.06 -8.44 -14.71
CA LEU A 79 1.12 -8.99 -13.36
C LEU A 79 1.35 -7.88 -12.31
N ALA A 80 2.26 -6.94 -12.58
CA ALA A 80 2.52 -5.82 -11.69
C ALA A 80 1.27 -4.93 -11.54
N LEU A 81 0.56 -4.63 -12.64
CA LEU A 81 -0.69 -3.90 -12.60
C LEU A 81 -1.79 -4.65 -11.84
N ALA A 82 -1.88 -5.97 -12.02
CA ALA A 82 -2.85 -6.80 -11.30
C ALA A 82 -2.57 -6.82 -9.79
N VAL A 83 -1.32 -7.00 -9.38
CA VAL A 83 -0.92 -6.99 -7.96
C VAL A 83 -1.13 -5.60 -7.35
N PHE A 84 -0.79 -4.54 -8.09
CA PHE A 84 -1.02 -3.16 -7.64
C PHE A 84 -2.52 -2.85 -7.51
N GLY A 85 -3.32 -3.19 -8.51
CA GLY A 85 -4.77 -3.02 -8.46
C GLY A 85 -5.42 -3.82 -7.31
N PHE A 86 -4.94 -5.03 -7.07
CA PHE A 86 -5.32 -5.81 -5.89
C PHE A 86 -5.02 -5.07 -4.59
N HIS A 87 -3.82 -4.50 -4.44
CA HIS A 87 -3.46 -3.71 -3.26
C HIS A 87 -4.36 -2.49 -3.09
N VAL A 88 -4.57 -1.71 -4.15
CA VAL A 88 -5.44 -0.52 -4.12
C VAL A 88 -6.86 -0.91 -3.72
N TYR A 89 -7.41 -1.99 -4.30
CA TYR A 89 -8.72 -2.48 -3.93
C TYR A 89 -8.83 -2.81 -2.44
N TRP A 90 -7.86 -3.56 -1.89
CA TRP A 90 -7.91 -3.95 -0.49
C TRP A 90 -7.58 -2.83 0.50
N ALA A 91 -6.77 -1.85 0.10
CA ALA A 91 -6.39 -0.73 0.95
C ALA A 91 -7.49 0.34 1.04
N GLU A 92 -8.12 0.69 -0.09
CA GLU A 92 -9.04 1.83 -0.17
C GLU A 92 -10.52 1.41 -0.27
N TYR A 93 -10.82 0.35 -1.02
CA TYR A 93 -12.21 0.04 -1.40
C TYR A 93 -12.82 -1.11 -0.59
N ALA A 94 -12.04 -2.09 -0.15
CA ALA A 94 -12.55 -3.28 0.53
C ALA A 94 -13.30 -2.97 1.82
N ALA A 95 -12.93 -1.89 2.53
CA ALA A 95 -13.63 -1.44 3.72
C ALA A 95 -15.08 -1.02 3.43
N ALA A 96 -15.34 -0.41 2.26
CA ALA A 96 -16.67 0.07 1.89
C ALA A 96 -17.52 -0.97 1.16
N THR A 97 -16.89 -1.86 0.38
CA THR A 97 -17.60 -2.70 -0.60
C THR A 97 -17.66 -4.18 -0.22
N ASN A 98 -16.92 -4.64 0.78
CA ASN A 98 -16.82 -6.07 1.13
C ASN A 98 -17.28 -6.35 2.57
N ASP A 99 -18.49 -6.90 2.71
CA ASP A 99 -19.10 -7.20 4.02
C ASP A 99 -18.22 -8.12 4.88
N ARG A 100 -17.60 -9.13 4.26
CA ARG A 100 -16.73 -10.08 4.96
C ARG A 100 -15.45 -9.44 5.47
N PHE A 101 -14.92 -8.44 4.75
CA PHE A 101 -13.80 -7.65 5.22
C PHE A 101 -14.21 -6.78 6.41
N GLN A 102 -15.40 -6.17 6.38
CA GLN A 102 -15.93 -5.39 7.51
C GLN A 102 -16.06 -6.26 8.77
N GLU A 103 -16.63 -7.46 8.63
CA GLU A 103 -16.75 -8.47 9.70
C GLU A 103 -15.40 -8.92 10.28
N LEU A 104 -14.32 -8.89 9.49
CA LEU A 104 -13.00 -9.28 9.97
C LEU A 104 -12.17 -8.09 10.47
N SER A 105 -12.46 -6.89 9.98
CA SER A 105 -11.71 -5.68 10.33
C SER A 105 -11.82 -5.31 11.80
N TYR A 106 -12.94 -5.64 12.48
CA TYR A 106 -13.08 -5.39 13.91
C TYR A 106 -12.08 -6.19 14.76
N LYS A 107 -11.57 -7.31 14.21
CA LYS A 107 -10.56 -8.16 14.86
C LYS A 107 -9.13 -7.68 14.59
N ASP A 108 -8.94 -6.68 13.72
CA ASP A 108 -7.62 -6.11 13.48
C ASP A 108 -7.15 -5.33 14.72
N LEU A 109 -6.16 -5.91 15.42
CA LEU A 109 -5.55 -5.31 16.61
C LEU A 109 -4.89 -3.96 16.30
N ARG A 110 -4.48 -3.68 15.06
CA ARG A 110 -3.91 -2.39 14.69
C ARG A 110 -4.97 -1.29 14.76
N ASN A 111 -6.15 -1.52 14.18
CA ASN A 111 -7.26 -0.57 14.23
C ASN A 111 -7.73 -0.36 15.66
N ARG A 112 -7.80 -1.46 16.43
CA ARG A 112 -8.10 -1.40 17.86
C ARG A 112 -7.06 -0.58 18.63
N ARG A 113 -5.76 -0.83 18.45
CA ARG A 113 -4.69 -0.07 19.11
C ARG A 113 -4.66 1.39 18.71
N LEU A 114 -4.89 1.70 17.43
CA LEU A 114 -4.99 3.07 16.96
C LEU A 114 -6.16 3.79 17.66
N SER A 115 -7.33 3.12 17.72
CA SER A 115 -8.47 3.65 18.46
C SER A 115 -8.14 3.81 19.93
N GLU A 116 -7.60 2.80 20.61
CA GLU A 116 -7.22 2.84 22.04
C GLU A 116 -6.16 3.92 22.33
N SER A 117 -5.19 4.14 21.44
CA SER A 117 -4.15 5.19 21.57
C SER A 117 -4.69 6.61 21.37
N THR A 118 -5.81 6.73 20.65
CA THR A 118 -6.50 8.01 20.46
C THR A 118 -7.59 8.24 21.51
N LEU A 119 -7.89 7.24 22.35
CA LEU A 119 -8.83 7.40 23.46
C LEU A 119 -8.22 8.25 24.58
N ARG A 120 -8.77 9.46 24.75
CA ARG A 120 -8.53 10.34 25.91
C ARG A 120 -9.48 10.02 27.07
N GLY A 121 -9.18 10.45 28.29
CA GLY A 121 -10.14 10.35 29.40
C GLY A 121 -11.48 11.03 29.08
N TRP A 122 -12.55 10.65 29.77
CA TRP A 122 -13.82 11.39 29.73
C TRP A 122 -13.66 12.73 30.45
N ILE A 123 -14.29 13.77 29.93
CA ILE A 123 -14.35 15.08 30.58
C ILE A 123 -15.77 15.22 31.12
N LEU A 124 -15.88 15.36 32.44
CA LEU A 124 -17.15 15.49 33.14
C LEU A 124 -17.23 16.90 33.73
N ASP A 125 -18.45 17.42 33.87
CA ASP A 125 -18.68 18.58 34.72
C ASP A 125 -18.38 18.23 36.20
N ARG A 126 -18.34 19.24 37.07
CA ARG A 126 -18.11 19.16 38.53
C ARG A 126 -19.01 18.16 39.26
N THR A 127 -20.13 17.75 38.66
CA THR A 127 -21.03 16.73 39.21
C THR A 127 -20.42 15.33 39.17
N GLY A 128 -19.45 15.08 38.29
CA GLY A 128 -18.83 13.77 38.11
C GLY A 128 -19.77 12.70 37.52
N SER A 129 -20.96 13.08 37.03
CA SER A 129 -21.91 12.15 36.42
C SER A 129 -21.69 12.01 34.91
N LEU A 130 -21.91 10.80 34.39
CA LEU A 130 -21.84 10.51 32.95
C LEU A 130 -22.93 11.21 32.14
N ASP A 131 -24.08 11.47 32.76
CA ASP A 131 -25.18 12.19 32.12
C ASP A 131 -24.79 13.64 31.80
N HIS A 132 -23.76 14.17 32.47
CA HIS A 132 -23.26 15.54 32.34
C HIS A 132 -21.82 15.54 31.77
N ALA A 133 -21.51 14.54 30.93
CA ALA A 133 -20.23 14.46 30.25
C ALA A 133 -20.11 15.59 29.21
N LEU A 134 -19.02 16.35 29.31
CA LEU A 134 -18.65 17.40 28.36
C LEU A 134 -17.96 16.83 27.13
N ALA A 135 -17.24 15.71 27.29
CA ALA A 135 -16.65 14.96 26.19
C ALA A 135 -16.54 13.47 26.56
N LEU A 136 -17.14 12.61 25.74
CA LEU A 136 -17.21 11.17 25.97
C LEU A 136 -16.90 10.37 24.69
N TYR A 137 -16.81 9.06 24.80
CA TYR A 137 -16.74 8.17 23.64
C TYR A 137 -18.03 7.40 23.48
N ARG A 138 -18.55 7.37 22.26
CA ARG A 138 -19.67 6.51 21.88
C ARG A 138 -19.23 5.53 20.80
N ARG A 139 -19.88 4.37 20.78
CA ARG A 139 -19.70 3.38 19.72
C ARG A 139 -20.66 3.70 18.58
N ALA A 140 -20.13 4.05 17.43
CA ALA A 140 -20.88 4.29 16.20
C ALA A 140 -21.44 2.96 15.64
N PRO A 141 -22.47 3.00 14.77
CA PRO A 141 -23.11 1.79 14.20
C PRO A 141 -22.14 0.86 13.46
N ASN A 142 -21.09 1.42 12.87
CA ASN A 142 -20.01 0.68 12.20
C ASN A 142 -18.98 0.06 13.18
N GLY A 143 -19.25 0.12 14.49
CA GLY A 143 -18.40 -0.40 15.54
C GLY A 143 -17.20 0.48 15.91
N GLN A 144 -17.00 1.62 15.24
CA GLN A 144 -15.94 2.57 15.55
C GLN A 144 -16.23 3.32 16.85
N ILE A 145 -15.19 3.67 17.59
CA ILE A 145 -15.29 4.50 18.80
C ILE A 145 -15.06 5.94 18.36
N VAL A 146 -16.06 6.81 18.55
CA VAL A 146 -16.03 8.22 18.13
C VAL A 146 -16.14 9.11 19.36
N ARG A 147 -15.35 10.18 19.41
CA ARG A 147 -15.45 11.21 20.45
C ARG A 147 -16.70 12.06 20.19
N ASP A 148 -17.54 12.15 21.20
CA ASP A 148 -18.77 12.93 21.18
C ASP A 148 -18.68 14.12 22.14
N TYR A 149 -19.20 15.26 21.71
CA TYR A 149 -19.21 16.53 22.44
C TYR A 149 -20.67 17.01 22.56
N PRO A 150 -21.38 16.66 23.64
CA PRO A 150 -22.80 17.02 23.78
C PRO A 150 -23.06 18.53 23.77
N LEU A 151 -22.05 19.33 24.11
CA LEU A 151 -22.07 20.79 24.14
C LEU A 151 -21.04 21.39 23.14
N ASP A 152 -20.87 20.75 21.97
CA ASP A 152 -19.86 21.12 20.95
C ASP A 152 -19.94 22.61 20.58
N THR A 153 -21.14 23.22 20.63
CA THR A 153 -21.33 24.62 20.21
C THR A 153 -21.11 25.59 21.38
N GLU A 154 -21.64 25.25 22.56
CA GLU A 154 -21.67 26.11 23.75
C GLU A 154 -20.32 26.15 24.46
N MET A 155 -19.54 25.07 24.38
CA MET A 155 -18.26 24.90 25.07
C MET A 155 -17.07 24.80 24.11
N ALA A 156 -17.26 25.11 22.82
CA ALA A 156 -16.23 25.02 21.78
C ALA A 156 -14.91 25.70 22.18
N GLN A 157 -15.01 26.88 22.80
CA GLN A 157 -13.87 27.71 23.20
C GLN A 157 -13.08 27.14 24.37
N LEU A 158 -13.71 26.31 25.21
CA LEU A 158 -13.12 25.71 26.41
C LEU A 158 -12.52 24.34 26.12
N LEU A 159 -13.20 23.54 25.30
CA LEU A 159 -12.79 22.17 25.00
C LEU A 159 -11.78 22.11 23.85
N GLY A 160 -11.80 23.11 22.96
CA GLY A 160 -11.13 23.05 21.67
C GLY A 160 -11.75 21.98 20.77
N SER A 161 -11.58 22.12 19.45
CA SER A 161 -11.99 21.07 18.53
C SER A 161 -10.81 20.15 18.24
N ASP A 162 -10.98 18.83 18.41
CA ASP A 162 -10.08 17.82 17.82
C ASP A 162 -10.28 17.73 16.29
N ARG A 163 -11.25 18.49 15.73
CA ARG A 163 -11.34 18.80 14.28
C ARG A 163 -10.21 19.75 13.87
N GLY A 164 -8.98 19.31 14.03
CA GLY A 164 -7.81 19.89 13.40
C GLY A 164 -7.57 19.26 12.02
N ASP A 165 -8.59 19.21 11.18
CA ASP A 165 -8.42 19.00 9.75
C ASP A 165 -8.68 20.36 9.08
N PRO A 166 -7.69 20.98 8.42
CA PRO A 166 -7.94 22.15 7.57
C PRO A 166 -8.86 21.82 6.39
#